data_AF-A0A9D7GM36-F1
#
_entry.id   AF-A0A9D7GM36-F1
#
_cell.length_a   1.000
_cell.length_b   1.000
_cell.length_c   1.000
_cell.angle_alpha   90.00
_cell.angle_beta   90.00
_cell.angle_gamma   90.00
#
_symmetry.space_group_name_H-M   'P 1'
#
loop_
_entity.id
_entity.type
_entity.pdbx_description
1 polymer ?
#
loop_
_entity_poly.entity_id
_entity_poly.type
_entity_poly.pdbx_seq_one_letter_code
_entity_poly.pdbx_strand_id
1 'polypeptide(L)'
;MMVLKEANGWSDEQLFENCRFNLLVRSALGLMNMDDAVPVESTYYLFRKRIVEYEKSEKINLFEKTFASVTKGQATDFEVSGKSIRMDSKLLGSNIAWLSRYELIHETLRLVCQDIKEILANHFLTRSQKRDD
;
A
#
# COMPACT_ATOMS: atom_id res chain seq x y z
N MET A 1 12.78 2.25 -3.91
CA MET A 1 13.45 2.16 -2.60
C MET A 1 12.49 1.75 -1.48
N MET A 2 11.41 2.49 -1.20
CA MET A 2 10.53 2.19 -0.04
C MET A 2 9.86 0.81 -0.11
N VAL A 3 9.38 0.40 -1.28
CA VAL A 3 8.81 -0.95 -1.46
C VAL A 3 9.83 -2.05 -1.14
N LEU A 4 11.10 -1.87 -1.55
CA LEU A 4 12.17 -2.83 -1.25
C LEU A 4 12.51 -2.86 0.24
N LYS A 5 12.49 -1.69 0.90
CA LYS A 5 12.70 -1.59 2.35
C LYS A 5 11.64 -2.39 3.11
N GLU A 6 10.35 -2.16 2.81
CA GLU A 6 9.24 -2.84 3.49
C GLU A 6 9.20 -4.33 3.17
N ALA A 7 9.39 -4.72 1.90
CA ALA A 7 9.36 -6.12 1.49
C ALA A 7 10.43 -6.99 2.16
N ASN A 8 11.59 -6.40 2.46
CA ASN A 8 12.71 -7.10 3.11
C ASN A 8 12.83 -6.80 4.62
N GLY A 9 11.97 -5.93 5.17
CA GLY A 9 12.05 -5.52 6.58
C GLY A 9 13.34 -4.79 6.95
N TRP A 10 13.92 -4.03 6.03
CA TRP A 10 15.21 -3.37 6.24
C TRP A 10 15.10 -2.12 7.11
N SER A 11 16.16 -1.85 7.90
CA SER A 11 16.39 -0.52 8.47
C SER A 11 16.73 0.49 7.36
N ASP A 12 16.65 1.79 7.68
CA ASP A 12 17.06 2.83 6.71
C ASP A 12 18.55 2.68 6.36
N GLU A 13 19.41 2.37 7.33
CA GLU A 13 20.84 2.11 7.11
C GLU A 13 21.07 0.93 6.16
N GLN A 14 20.41 -0.20 6.41
CA GLN A 14 20.48 -1.39 5.56
C GLN A 14 19.98 -1.11 4.15
N LEU A 15 18.94 -0.29 4.00
CA LEU A 15 18.46 0.13 2.68
C LEU A 15 19.56 0.86 1.91
N PHE A 16 20.22 1.85 2.51
CA PHE A 16 21.26 2.63 1.83
C PHE A 16 22.51 1.81 1.54
N GLU A 17 22.90 0.92 2.46
CA GLU A 17 24.00 -0.03 2.24
C GLU A 17 23.72 -0.94 1.03
N ASN A 18 22.53 -1.54 0.99
CA ASN A 18 22.10 -2.35 -0.16
C ASN A 18 22.06 -1.53 -1.46
N CYS A 19 21.61 -0.28 -1.43
CA CYS A 19 21.61 0.56 -2.64
C CYS A 19 23.02 0.91 -3.14
N ARG A 20 24.00 0.99 -2.24
CA ARG A 20 25.40 1.28 -2.58
C ARG A 20 26.11 0.06 -3.16
N PHE A 21 25.93 -1.12 -2.55
CA PHE A 21 26.80 -2.27 -2.81
C PHE A 21 26.09 -3.47 -3.46
N ASN A 22 24.77 -3.58 -3.36
CA ASN A 22 24.03 -4.70 -3.91
C ASN A 22 23.60 -4.41 -5.36
N LEU A 23 24.24 -5.08 -6.32
CA LEU A 23 23.98 -4.92 -7.76
C LEU A 23 22.52 -5.23 -8.14
N LEU A 24 21.88 -6.21 -7.49
CA LEU A 24 20.48 -6.55 -7.75
C LEU A 24 19.56 -5.43 -7.28
N VAL A 25 19.86 -4.83 -6.12
CA VAL A 25 19.09 -3.70 -5.60
C VAL A 25 19.28 -2.46 -6.47
N ARG A 26 20.51 -2.20 -6.94
CA ARG A 26 20.78 -1.12 -7.90
C ARG A 26 20.00 -1.31 -9.20
N SER A 27 20.06 -2.49 -9.79
CA SER A 27 19.31 -2.82 -11.00
C SER A 27 17.79 -2.68 -10.79
N ALA A 28 17.25 -3.16 -9.66
CA ALA A 28 15.84 -3.01 -9.32
C ALA A 28 15.40 -1.55 -9.12
N LEU A 29 16.34 -0.65 -8.82
CA LEU A 29 16.10 0.80 -8.73
C LEU A 29 16.32 1.52 -10.07
N GLY A 30 16.71 0.81 -11.12
CA GLY A 30 17.06 1.40 -12.42
C GLY A 30 18.44 2.06 -12.46
N LEU A 31 19.30 1.78 -11.47
CA LEU A 31 20.71 2.19 -11.44
C LEU A 31 21.51 1.10 -12.18
N MET A 32 21.69 1.29 -13.48
CA MET A 32 22.27 0.28 -14.38
C MET A 32 23.79 0.38 -14.47
N ASN A 33 24.35 1.57 -14.21
CA ASN A 33 25.79 1.78 -14.22
C ASN A 33 26.38 1.78 -12.80
N MET A 34 27.67 1.50 -12.69
CA MET A 34 28.38 1.48 -11.40
C MET A 34 28.58 2.87 -10.81
N ASP A 35 28.65 3.88 -11.67
CA ASP A 35 28.79 5.30 -11.36
C ASP A 35 27.45 6.01 -11.12
N ASP A 36 26.32 5.34 -11.37
CA ASP A 36 25.01 5.91 -11.10
C ASP A 36 24.88 6.27 -9.61
N ALA A 37 24.55 7.54 -9.36
CA ALA A 37 24.45 8.08 -8.00
C ALA A 37 23.21 7.53 -7.29
N VAL A 38 23.43 6.92 -6.12
CA VAL A 38 22.34 6.53 -5.22
C VAL A 38 21.74 7.80 -4.60
N PRO A 39 20.40 7.89 -4.47
CA PRO A 39 19.79 9.00 -3.75
C PRO A 39 20.36 9.12 -2.33
N VAL A 40 20.72 10.35 -1.94
CA VAL A 40 21.17 10.64 -0.58
C VAL A 40 20.00 10.57 0.41
N GLU A 41 20.32 10.34 1.68
CA GLU A 41 19.34 10.22 2.76
C GLU A 41 18.37 11.41 2.83
N SER A 42 18.89 12.63 2.70
CA SER A 42 18.08 13.85 2.74
C SER A 42 17.04 13.89 1.61
N THR A 43 17.41 13.49 0.40
CA THR A 43 16.49 13.38 -0.75
C THR A 43 15.41 12.34 -0.50
N TYR A 44 15.79 11.19 0.05
CA TYR A 44 14.84 10.12 0.39
C TYR A 44 13.81 10.56 1.44
N TYR A 45 14.26 11.18 2.54
CA TYR A 45 13.36 11.66 3.58
C TYR A 45 12.50 12.84 3.12
N LEU A 46 13.06 13.74 2.31
CA LEU A 46 12.28 14.83 1.70
C LEU A 46 11.18 14.29 0.79
N PHE A 47 11.47 13.27 -0.02
CA PHE A 47 10.49 12.62 -0.86
C PHE A 47 9.37 11.98 -0.03
N ARG A 48 9.72 11.25 1.04
CA ARG A 48 8.72 10.68 1.98
C ARG A 48 7.82 11.76 2.59
N LYS A 49 8.41 12.86 3.04
CA LYS A 49 7.67 13.99 3.61
C LYS A 49 6.66 14.56 2.60
N ARG A 50 7.09 14.79 1.36
CA ARG A 50 6.22 15.32 0.29
C ARG A 50 5.06 14.39 -0.04
N ILE A 51 5.26 13.07 -0.03
CA ILE A 51 4.17 12.12 -0.26
C ILE A 51 3.13 12.22 0.86
N VAL A 52 3.57 12.29 2.12
CA VAL A 52 2.66 12.42 3.27
C VAL A 52 1.91 13.76 3.24
N GLU A 53 2.58 14.85 2.86
CA GLU A 53 1.94 16.16 2.70
C GLU A 53 0.89 16.16 1.58
N TYR A 54 1.20 15.52 0.45
CA TYR A 54 0.27 15.36 -0.66
C TYR A 54 -0.96 14.53 -0.28
N GLU A 55 -0.75 13.42 0.44
CA GLU A 55 -1.86 12.60 0.95
C GLU A 55 -2.76 13.40 1.90
N LYS A 56 -2.18 14.30 2.71
CA LYS A 56 -2.95 15.16 3.62
C LYS A 56 -3.78 16.21 2.88
N SER A 57 -3.23 16.84 1.83
CA SER A 57 -3.94 17.90 1.08
C SER A 57 -5.01 17.33 0.16
N GLU A 58 -4.66 16.32 -0.64
CA GLU A 58 -5.53 15.79 -1.70
C GLU A 58 -6.39 14.61 -1.23
N LYS A 59 -6.12 14.04 -0.04
CA LYS A 59 -6.74 12.80 0.46
C LYS A 59 -6.55 11.60 -0.48
N ILE A 60 -5.51 11.64 -1.31
CA ILE A 60 -5.16 10.57 -2.26
C ILE A 60 -3.86 9.90 -1.81
N ASN A 61 -3.92 8.60 -1.57
CA ASN A 61 -2.73 7.80 -1.27
C ASN A 61 -2.01 7.37 -2.56
N LEU A 62 -0.85 7.99 -2.82
CA LEU A 62 -0.05 7.69 -4.02
C LEU A 62 0.61 6.30 -3.96
N PHE A 63 0.92 5.79 -2.77
CA PHE A 63 1.47 4.45 -2.63
C PHE A 63 0.46 3.38 -3.02
N GLU A 64 -0.77 3.51 -2.54
CA GLU A 64 -1.85 2.57 -2.85
C GLU A 64 -2.09 2.52 -4.36
N LYS A 65 -2.20 3.69 -5.02
CA LYS A 65 -2.36 3.76 -6.49
C LYS A 65 -1.21 3.11 -7.23
N THR A 66 0.03 3.41 -6.83
CA THR A 66 1.22 2.86 -7.48
C THR A 66 1.28 1.36 -7.28
N PHE A 67 1.03 0.87 -6.07
CA PHE A 67 1.04 -0.55 -5.76
C PHE A 67 -0.05 -1.30 -6.53
N ALA A 68 -1.29 -0.80 -6.53
CA ALA A 68 -2.38 -1.39 -7.30
C ALA A 68 -2.03 -1.50 -8.80
N SER A 69 -1.38 -0.48 -9.37
CA SER A 69 -0.90 -0.51 -10.75
C SER A 69 0.17 -1.59 -10.97
N VAL A 70 1.17 -1.66 -10.10
CA VAL A 70 2.26 -2.63 -10.21
C VAL A 70 1.74 -4.06 -10.03
N THR A 71 0.92 -4.31 -8.99
CA THR A 71 0.32 -5.62 -8.74
C THR A 71 -0.58 -6.06 -9.88
N LYS A 72 -1.32 -5.14 -10.52
CA LYS A 72 -2.11 -5.46 -11.71
C LYS A 72 -1.25 -5.89 -12.89
N GLY A 73 -0.12 -5.21 -13.10
CA GLY A 73 0.87 -5.60 -14.11
C GLY A 73 1.42 -6.99 -13.82
N GLN A 74 1.94 -7.21 -12.62
CA GLN A 74 2.47 -8.49 -12.17
C GLN A 74 1.46 -9.63 -12.30
N ALA A 75 0.20 -9.41 -11.90
CA ALA A 75 -0.84 -10.43 -12.02
C ALA A 75 -1.13 -10.82 -13.48
N THR A 76 -0.99 -9.86 -14.41
CA THR A 76 -1.15 -10.09 -15.84
C THR A 76 0.04 -10.87 -16.39
N ASP A 77 1.27 -10.43 -16.06
CA ASP A 77 2.51 -11.03 -16.56
C ASP A 77 2.72 -12.46 -16.06
N PHE A 78 2.30 -12.75 -14.84
CA PHE A 78 2.43 -14.07 -14.21
C PHE A 78 1.16 -14.93 -14.28
N GLU A 79 0.15 -14.50 -15.06
CA GLU A 79 -1.14 -15.21 -15.22
C GLU A 79 -1.82 -15.59 -13.88
N VAL A 80 -1.69 -14.73 -12.87
CA VAL A 80 -2.19 -15.00 -11.52
C VAL A 80 -3.69 -14.75 -11.45
N SER A 81 -4.45 -15.79 -11.11
CA SER A 81 -5.90 -15.70 -10.89
C SER A 81 -6.24 -14.89 -9.64
N GLY A 82 -6.89 -13.74 -9.81
CA GLY A 82 -7.41 -12.91 -8.71
C GLY A 82 -8.68 -13.45 -8.04
N LYS A 83 -9.13 -14.68 -8.36
CA LYS A 83 -10.37 -15.27 -7.81
C LYS A 83 -10.30 -15.57 -6.32
N SER A 84 -9.09 -15.75 -5.77
CA SER A 84 -8.85 -15.95 -4.35
C SER A 84 -7.73 -15.01 -3.91
N ILE A 85 -8.03 -14.09 -3.00
CA ILE A 85 -7.07 -13.12 -2.47
C ILE A 85 -6.89 -13.42 -0.99
N ARG A 86 -5.64 -13.64 -0.59
CA ARG A 86 -5.25 -13.79 0.82
C ARG A 86 -5.36 -12.44 1.54
N MET A 87 -5.99 -12.42 2.71
CA MET A 87 -6.24 -11.20 3.49
C MET A 87 -4.94 -10.50 3.93
N ASP A 88 -3.87 -11.26 4.15
CA ASP A 88 -2.55 -10.78 4.58
C ASP A 88 -1.69 -10.20 3.44
N SER A 89 -2.17 -10.24 2.19
CA SER A 89 -1.41 -9.79 1.01
C SER A 89 -1.44 -8.27 0.76
N LYS A 90 -2.22 -7.51 1.54
CA LYS A 90 -2.44 -6.06 1.33
C LYS A 90 -1.89 -5.16 2.43
N LEU A 91 -0.89 -5.62 3.20
CA LEU A 91 -0.38 -4.88 4.36
C LEU A 91 0.59 -3.71 4.02
N LEU A 92 0.35 -2.99 2.93
CA LEU A 92 1.13 -1.78 2.61
C LEU A 92 0.48 -0.55 3.22
N GLY A 93 1.26 0.21 4.00
CA GLY A 93 0.71 1.34 4.76
C GLY A 93 -0.13 0.90 5.96
N SER A 94 -0.23 -0.41 6.22
CA SER A 94 -0.66 -0.97 7.50
C SER A 94 0.44 -0.75 8.54
N ASN A 95 0.77 0.52 8.78
CA ASN A 95 1.29 0.91 10.07
C ASN A 95 0.24 0.38 11.04
N ILE A 96 0.61 -0.61 11.86
CA ILE A 96 -0.24 -1.04 12.97
C ILE A 96 -0.52 0.26 13.70
N ALA A 97 -1.72 0.80 13.51
CA ALA A 97 -2.16 1.91 14.32
C ALA A 97 -1.94 1.39 15.74
N TRP A 98 -1.15 2.12 16.53
CA TRP A 98 -0.87 1.77 17.91
C TRP A 98 -2.14 2.00 18.72
N LEU A 99 -3.17 1.25 18.37
CA LEU A 99 -4.43 1.14 19.03
C LEU A 99 -4.14 0.25 20.22
N SER A 100 -4.52 0.74 21.39
CA SER A 100 -4.74 -0.15 22.51
C SER A 100 -5.67 -1.29 22.10
N ARG A 101 -5.60 -2.40 22.84
CA ARG A 101 -6.50 -3.55 22.60
C ARG A 101 -7.97 -3.13 22.55
N TYR A 102 -8.35 -2.10 23.30
CA TYR A 102 -9.71 -1.54 23.29
C TYR A 102 -10.03 -0.81 21.98
N GLU A 103 -9.16 0.10 21.54
CA GLU A 103 -9.37 0.85 20.30
C GLU A 103 -9.39 -0.05 19.06
N LEU A 104 -8.62 -1.15 19.08
CA LEU A 104 -8.64 -2.12 18.00
C LEU A 104 -9.99 -2.84 17.91
N ILE A 105 -10.55 -3.27 19.05
CA ILE A 105 -11.88 -3.88 19.12
C ILE A 105 -12.95 -2.87 18.67
N HIS A 106 -12.85 -1.62 19.16
CA HIS A 106 -13.80 -0.57 18.83
C HIS A 106 -13.81 -0.26 17.33
N GLU A 107 -12.65 -0.03 16.70
CA GLU A 107 -12.62 0.26 15.26
C GLU A 107 -13.01 -0.92 14.41
N THR A 108 -12.65 -2.15 14.81
CA THR A 108 -13.12 -3.35 14.10
C THR A 108 -14.65 -3.42 14.12
N LEU A 109 -15.27 -3.18 15.28
CA LEU A 109 -16.72 -3.23 15.42
C LEU A 109 -17.40 -2.08 14.66
N ARG A 110 -16.82 -0.88 14.71
CA ARG A 110 -17.29 0.30 13.96
C ARG A 110 -17.32 0.04 12.46
N LEU A 111 -16.23 -0.52 11.90
CA LEU A 111 -16.12 -0.85 10.47
C LEU A 111 -17.16 -1.90 10.08
N VAL A 112 -17.26 -3.00 10.84
CA VAL A 112 -18.26 -4.05 10.58
C VAL A 112 -19.69 -3.51 10.63
N CYS A 113 -20.01 -2.63 11.59
CA CYS A 113 -21.33 -2.01 11.66
C CYS A 113 -21.62 -1.07 10.48
N GLN A 114 -20.61 -0.37 9.96
CA GLN A 114 -20.76 0.47 8.76
C GLN A 114 -21.01 -0.40 7.52
N ASP A 115 -20.24 -1.46 7.33
CA ASP A 115 -20.40 -2.39 6.21
C ASP A 115 -21.79 -3.05 6.23
N ILE A 116 -22.26 -3.50 7.41
CA ILE A 116 -23.61 -4.07 7.55
C ILE A 116 -24.68 -3.03 7.21
N LYS A 117 -24.52 -1.77 7.63
CA LYS A 117 -25.46 -0.70 7.27
C LYS A 117 -25.49 -0.45 5.77
N GLU A 118 -24.35 -0.43 5.10
CA GLU A 118 -24.28 -0.29 3.64
C GLU A 118 -24.92 -1.47 2.92
N ILE A 119 -24.64 -2.71 3.35
CA ILE A 119 -25.26 -3.92 2.78
C ILE A 119 -26.77 -3.88 2.93
N LEU A 120 -27.26 -3.52 4.12
CA LEU A 120 -28.70 -3.37 4.37
C LEU A 120 -29.30 -2.27 3.50
N ALA A 121 -28.70 -1.08 3.46
CA ALA A 121 -29.16 0.03 2.62
C ALA A 121 -29.25 -0.38 1.14
N ASN A 122 -28.23 -1.05 0.61
CA ASN A 122 -28.19 -1.53 -0.76
C ASN A 122 -29.25 -2.60 -1.03
N HIS A 123 -29.49 -3.51 -0.08
CA HIS A 123 -30.55 -4.54 -0.18
C HIS A 123 -31.97 -3.94 -0.14
N PHE A 124 -32.19 -2.86 0.64
CA PHE A 124 -33.48 -2.17 0.65
C PHE A 124 -33.73 -1.39 -0.65
N LEU A 125 -32.70 -0.77 -1.24
CA LEU A 125 -32.78 -0.07 -2.53
C LEU A 125 -33.07 -1.02 -3.71
N THR A 126 -32.50 -2.24 -3.70
CA THR A 126 -32.80 -3.25 -4.74
C THR A 126 -34.22 -3.80 -4.62
N ARG A 127 -34.81 -3.82 -3.42
CA ARG A 127 -36.20 -4.27 -3.19
C ARG A 127 -37.27 -3.22 -3.48
N SER A 128 -36.91 -1.93 -3.55
CA SER A 128 -37.82 -0.87 -4.02
C SER A 128 -37.88 -0.83 -5.54
N GLN A 129 -36.74 -0.98 -6.23
CA GLN A 129 -36.72 -1.00 -7.71
C GLN A 129 -37.46 -2.20 -8.31
N LYS A 130 -37.48 -3.35 -7.64
CA LYS A 130 -38.16 -4.58 -8.10
C LYS A 130 -39.67 -4.62 -7.85
N ARG A 131 -40.24 -3.54 -7.29
CA ARG A 131 -41.68 -3.41 -7.00
C ARG A 131 -42.41 -2.46 -7.95
N ASP A 132 -41.67 -1.75 -8.80
CA ASP A 132 -42.17 -0.78 -9.77
C ASP A 132 -42.15 -1.31 -11.23
N ASP A 133 -41.79 -2.59 -11.42
CA ASP A 133 -41.93 -3.37 -12.68
C ASP A 133 -43.05 -4.41 -12.53
#